data_AF-A0A519D554-F1
#
_entry.id   AF-A0A519D554-F1
#
_cell.length_a   1.000
_cell.length_b   1.000
_cell.length_c   1.000
_cell.angle_alpha   90.00
_cell.angle_beta   90.00
_cell.angle_gamma   90.00
#
_symmetry.space_group_name_H-M   'P 1'
#
loop_
_entity.id
_entity.type
_entity.pdbx_description
1 polymer ?
#
loop_
_entity_poly.entity_id
_entity_poly.type
_entity_poly.pdbx_seq_one_letter_code
_entity_poly.pdbx_strand_id
1 'polypeptide(L)'
;MNLLGIDFEDWYHPQLVEPFVPEDKKIPTMFQGLDKILELLRKHDVKATFFVVGELLESNPEILDKILGAEHEIGFHTMKHTRLDFPNFKEKFKDEIKEFEKLTSKKSIGFRAPTF
;
A
#
# COMPACT_ATOMS: atom_id res chain seq x y z
N MET A 1 1.57 17.16 -10.65
CA MET A 1 1.37 15.82 -11.25
C MET A 1 2.47 14.93 -10.71
N ASN A 2 2.12 13.83 -10.04
CA ASN A 2 3.10 12.88 -9.50
C ASN A 2 3.52 11.91 -10.62
N LEU A 3 4.81 11.88 -10.95
CA LEU A 3 5.35 10.96 -11.98
C LEU A 3 5.88 9.66 -11.38
N LEU A 4 6.24 9.67 -10.10
CA LEU A 4 6.76 8.52 -9.37
C LEU A 4 5.63 7.82 -8.61
N GLY A 5 5.44 6.52 -8.86
CA GLY A 5 4.56 5.66 -8.08
C GLY A 5 5.37 4.62 -7.32
N ILE A 6 5.05 4.42 -6.04
CA ILE A 6 5.73 3.47 -5.16
C ILE A 6 4.72 2.43 -4.72
N ASP A 7 4.99 1.16 -4.99
CA ASP A 7 4.21 0.06 -4.45
C ASP A 7 4.69 -0.18 -3.03
N PHE A 8 3.83 0.17 -2.07
CA PHE A 8 4.11 0.13 -0.66
C PHE A 8 3.57 -1.18 -0.10
N GLU A 9 4.37 -2.23 -0.30
CA GLU A 9 4.14 -3.61 0.08
C GLU A 9 5.33 -4.19 0.86
N ASP A 10 5.11 -5.25 1.63
CA ASP A 10 6.15 -5.94 2.39
C ASP A 10 6.77 -7.11 1.60
N TRP A 11 7.92 -7.61 2.04
CA TRP A 11 8.71 -8.60 1.29
C TRP A 11 7.99 -9.93 1.06
N TYR A 12 6.97 -10.24 1.85
CA TYR A 12 6.18 -11.47 1.76
C TYR A 12 4.92 -11.33 0.89
N HIS A 13 4.55 -10.12 0.44
CA HIS A 13 3.38 -9.91 -0.43
C HIS A 13 3.56 -10.41 -1.88
N PRO A 14 4.74 -10.34 -2.52
CA PRO A 14 4.90 -10.80 -3.89
C PRO A 14 4.45 -12.25 -4.05
N GLN A 15 3.64 -12.56 -5.07
CA GLN A 15 2.99 -13.87 -5.24
C GLN A 15 3.97 -15.01 -5.52
N LEU A 16 5.19 -14.68 -5.96
CA LEU A 16 6.27 -15.65 -6.10
C LEU A 16 6.90 -16.05 -4.75
N VAL A 17 6.65 -15.26 -3.70
CA VAL A 17 7.22 -15.42 -2.35
C VAL A 17 6.14 -15.89 -1.37
N GLU A 18 4.97 -15.24 -1.37
CA GLU A 18 3.87 -15.44 -0.40
C GLU A 18 3.55 -16.90 -0.08
N PRO A 19 3.41 -17.84 -1.05
CA PRO A 19 3.04 -19.22 -0.77
C PRO A 19 4.09 -20.01 0.02
N PHE A 20 5.31 -19.51 0.07
CA PHE A 20 6.45 -20.14 0.75
C PHE A 20 6.77 -19.51 2.10
N VAL A 21 6.03 -18.46 2.50
CA VAL A 21 6.23 -17.77 3.78
C VAL A 21 5.24 -18.30 4.80
N PRO A 22 5.70 -18.91 5.91
CA PRO A 22 4.83 -19.29 7.01
C PRO A 22 4.10 -18.08 7.59
N GLU A 23 2.84 -18.25 7.99
CA GLU A 23 2.00 -17.15 8.47
C GLU A 23 2.61 -16.42 9.67
N ASP A 24 3.30 -17.13 10.57
CA ASP A 24 4.00 -16.54 11.73
C ASP A 24 5.23 -15.69 11.34
N LYS A 25 5.65 -15.73 10.07
CA LYS A 25 6.75 -14.93 9.52
C LYS A 25 6.28 -13.73 8.72
N LYS A 26 4.98 -13.61 8.41
CA LYS A 26 4.40 -12.46 7.71
C LYS A 26 4.22 -11.29 8.68
N ILE A 27 5.35 -10.74 9.12
CA ILE A 27 5.40 -9.61 10.05
C ILE A 27 5.72 -8.37 9.23
N PRO A 28 4.85 -7.35 9.23
CA PRO A 28 5.14 -6.07 8.59
C PRO A 28 6.43 -5.46 9.15
N THR A 29 7.38 -5.14 8.29
CA THR A 29 8.67 -4.52 8.67
C THR A 29 9.08 -3.40 7.72
N MET A 30 8.58 -3.41 6.48
CA MET A 30 8.96 -2.45 5.46
C MET A 30 8.67 -0.99 5.87
N PHE A 31 7.62 -0.75 6.67
CA PHE A 31 7.23 0.59 7.13
C PHE A 31 8.35 1.32 7.91
N GLN A 32 9.30 0.59 8.49
CA GLN A 32 10.48 1.16 9.16
C GLN A 32 11.38 1.94 8.18
N GLY A 33 11.32 1.63 6.89
CA GLY A 33 12.03 2.36 5.83
C GLY A 33 11.33 3.65 5.39
N LEU A 34 10.07 3.87 5.77
CA LEU A 34 9.25 4.98 5.26
C LEU A 34 9.91 6.33 5.51
N ASP A 35 10.44 6.58 6.71
CA ASP A 35 11.05 7.88 7.03
C ASP A 35 12.24 8.20 6.13
N LYS A 36 13.04 7.20 5.77
CA LYS A 36 14.17 7.37 4.84
C LYS A 36 13.71 7.64 3.42
N ILE A 37 12.63 7.00 2.98
CA ILE A 37 12.03 7.24 1.65
C ILE A 37 11.49 8.68 1.60
N LEU A 38 10.73 9.11 2.60
CA LEU A 38 10.20 10.47 2.69
C LEU A 38 11.32 11.52 2.74
N GLU A 39 12.39 11.27 3.49
CA GLU A 39 13.56 12.15 3.52
C GLU A 39 14.23 12.26 2.14
N LEU A 40 14.40 11.14 1.44
CA LEU A 40 14.98 11.13 0.09
C LEU A 40 14.10 11.92 -0.89
N LEU A 41 12.79 11.68 -0.91
CA LEU A 41 11.85 12.39 -1.76
C LEU A 41 11.89 13.90 -1.50
N ARG A 42 11.88 14.31 -0.22
CA ARG A 42 12.01 15.70 0.20
C ARG A 42 13.32 16.33 -0.25
N LYS A 43 14.45 15.63 -0.12
CA LYS A 43 15.77 16.13 -0.54
C LYS A 43 15.82 16.45 -2.03
N HIS A 44 15.06 15.73 -2.84
CA HIS A 44 15.00 15.90 -4.28
C HIS A 44 13.80 16.73 -4.77
N ASP A 45 13.00 17.30 -3.85
CA ASP A 45 11.76 18.03 -4.17
C ASP A 45 10.80 17.22 -5.06
N VAL A 46 10.68 15.93 -4.79
CA VAL A 46 9.82 15.00 -5.55
C VAL A 46 8.59 14.65 -4.72
N LYS A 47 7.41 14.74 -5.34
CA LYS A 47 6.18 14.13 -4.83
C LYS A 47 5.91 12.80 -5.52
N ALA A 48 5.41 11.83 -4.76
CA ALA A 48 5.10 10.49 -5.24
C ALA A 48 3.66 10.09 -4.86
N THR A 49 3.13 9.09 -5.55
CA THR A 49 1.92 8.37 -5.15
C THR A 49 2.32 7.02 -4.55
N PHE A 50 1.89 6.75 -3.33
CA PHE A 50 2.11 5.49 -2.63
C PHE A 50 0.89 4.58 -2.81
N PHE A 51 1.05 3.44 -3.46
CA PHE A 51 0.02 2.41 -3.59
C PHE A 51 0.16 1.44 -2.41
N VAL A 52 -0.68 1.58 -1.41
CA VAL A 52 -0.52 0.92 -0.11
C VAL A 52 -1.41 -0.33 -0.02
N VAL A 53 -0.82 -1.44 0.43
CA VAL A 53 -1.56 -2.64 0.82
C VAL A 53 -2.33 -2.38 2.12
N GLY A 54 -3.63 -2.65 2.12
CA GLY A 54 -4.52 -2.30 3.23
C GLY A 54 -4.07 -2.83 4.60
N GLU A 55 -3.59 -4.08 4.69
CA GLU A 55 -3.17 -4.68 5.96
C GLU A 55 -2.04 -3.90 6.67
N LEU A 56 -1.22 -3.19 5.90
CA LEU A 56 -0.15 -2.36 6.45
C LEU A 56 -0.70 -1.16 7.20
N LEU A 57 -1.79 -0.56 6.71
CA LEU A 57 -2.49 0.53 7.41
C LEU A 57 -3.27 0.05 8.62
N GLU A 58 -3.81 -1.17 8.58
CA GLU A 58 -4.46 -1.77 9.75
C GLU A 58 -3.46 -2.00 10.89
N SER A 59 -2.25 -2.44 10.54
CA SER A 59 -1.20 -2.77 11.50
C SER A 59 -0.41 -1.54 11.98
N ASN A 60 -0.25 -0.53 11.12
CA ASN A 60 0.58 0.65 11.36
C ASN A 60 -0.11 1.91 10.81
N PRO A 61 -1.14 2.44 11.50
CA PRO A 61 -1.94 3.57 11.01
C PRO A 61 -1.11 4.85 10.80
N GLU A 62 0.05 4.99 11.47
CA GLU A 62 0.94 6.14 11.29
C GLU A 62 1.52 6.27 9.87
N ILE A 63 1.51 5.21 9.06
CA ILE A 63 1.92 5.24 7.66
C ILE A 63 1.11 6.30 6.91
N LEU A 64 -0.21 6.32 7.12
CA LEU A 64 -1.13 7.25 6.46
C LEU A 64 -0.78 8.70 6.81
N ASP A 65 -0.59 8.99 8.10
CA ASP A 65 -0.30 10.33 8.58
C ASP A 65 1.06 10.83 8.07
N LYS A 66 2.08 9.95 8.01
CA LYS A 66 3.40 10.29 7.48
C LYS A 66 3.36 10.61 5.98
N ILE A 67 2.70 9.77 5.18
CA ILE A 67 2.60 9.96 3.72
C ILE A 67 1.85 11.27 3.42
N LEU A 68 0.68 11.46 4.03
CA LEU A 68 -0.13 12.66 3.79
C LEU A 68 0.50 13.93 4.36
N GLY A 69 1.14 13.84 5.53
CA GLY A 69 1.85 14.96 6.16
C GLY A 69 3.07 15.43 5.37
N ALA A 70 3.68 14.54 4.58
CA ALA A 70 4.71 14.88 3.60
C ALA A 70 4.15 15.38 2.24
N GLU A 71 2.83 15.54 2.15
CA GLU A 71 2.06 15.94 0.96
C GLU A 71 2.25 14.99 -0.23
N HIS A 72 2.37 13.68 0.05
CA HIS A 72 2.32 12.64 -0.96
C HIS A 72 0.89 12.12 -1.12
N GLU A 73 0.63 11.52 -2.27
CA GLU A 73 -0.67 10.93 -2.58
C GLU A 73 -0.71 9.47 -2.10
N ILE A 74 -1.90 9.03 -1.69
CA ILE A 74 -2.16 7.62 -1.37
C ILE A 74 -3.12 7.02 -2.40
N GLY A 75 -2.78 5.83 -2.86
CA GLY A 75 -3.58 4.98 -3.73
C GLY A 75 -3.75 3.59 -3.12
N PHE A 76 -4.78 2.90 -3.57
CA PHE A 76 -5.12 1.57 -3.10
C PHE A 76 -4.32 0.49 -3.84
N HIS A 77 -3.79 -0.49 -3.11
CA HIS A 77 -3.07 -1.64 -3.67
C HIS A 77 -3.65 -2.99 -3.22
N THR A 78 -4.97 -3.08 -3.11
CA THR A 78 -5.74 -4.20 -2.52
C THR A 78 -5.49 -4.39 -1.02
N MET A 79 -6.38 -5.10 -0.33
CA MET A 79 -6.25 -5.25 1.14
C MET A 79 -5.07 -6.16 1.53
N LYS A 80 -4.77 -7.19 0.71
CA LYS A 80 -3.77 -8.22 1.02
C LYS A 80 -2.84 -8.54 -0.14
N HIS A 81 -2.61 -7.57 -1.02
CA HIS A 81 -1.88 -7.77 -2.29
C HIS A 81 -2.51 -8.91 -3.15
N THR A 82 -3.84 -9.02 -3.14
CA THR A 82 -4.58 -10.06 -3.87
C THR A 82 -4.68 -9.68 -5.35
N ARG A 83 -4.34 -10.61 -6.25
CA ARG A 83 -4.46 -10.36 -7.70
C ARG A 83 -5.92 -10.23 -8.14
N LEU A 84 -6.16 -9.44 -9.18
CA LEU A 84 -7.51 -9.20 -9.69
C LEU A 84 -8.10 -10.37 -10.50
N ASP A 85 -7.28 -11.36 -10.84
CA ASP A 85 -7.67 -12.60 -11.53
C ASP A 85 -8.02 -13.74 -10.55
N PHE A 86 -8.00 -13.48 -9.23
CA PHE A 86 -8.37 -14.47 -8.23
C PHE A 86 -9.90 -14.72 -8.21
N PRO A 87 -10.36 -15.95 -7.86
CA PRO A 87 -11.79 -16.24 -7.81
C PRO A 87 -12.60 -15.28 -6.93
N ASN A 88 -13.78 -14.88 -7.42
CA ASN A 88 -14.72 -13.96 -6.76
C ASN A 88 -14.17 -12.54 -6.53
N PHE A 89 -13.17 -12.12 -7.30
CA PHE A 89 -12.58 -10.78 -7.19
C PHE A 89 -13.61 -9.67 -7.34
N LYS A 90 -14.55 -9.76 -8.29
CA LYS A 90 -15.48 -8.68 -8.61
C LYS A 90 -16.36 -8.27 -7.43
N GLU A 91 -16.87 -9.25 -6.68
CA GLU A 91 -17.67 -9.03 -5.49
C GLU A 91 -16.78 -8.50 -4.34
N LYS A 92 -15.65 -9.16 -4.09
CA LYS A 92 -14.74 -8.81 -2.99
C LYS A 92 -14.12 -7.43 -3.14
N PHE A 93 -13.66 -7.08 -4.34
CA PHE A 93 -12.96 -5.82 -4.60
C PHE A 93 -13.81 -4.59 -4.30
N LYS A 94 -15.12 -4.68 -4.55
CA LYS A 94 -16.03 -3.59 -4.20
C LYS A 94 -16.08 -3.34 -2.70
N ASP A 95 -16.00 -4.38 -1.89
CA ASP A 95 -15.99 -4.26 -0.44
C ASP A 95 -14.62 -3.83 0.09
N GLU A 96 -13.54 -4.36 -0.51
CA GLU A 96 -12.16 -3.92 -0.24
C GLU A 96 -11.96 -2.41 -0.50
N ILE A 97 -12.52 -1.86 -1.58
CA ILE A 97 -12.49 -0.40 -1.82
C ILE A 97 -13.14 0.36 -0.67
N LYS A 98 -14.33 -0.05 -0.22
CA LYS A 98 -15.03 0.63 0.88
C LYS A 98 -14.26 0.53 2.20
N GLU A 99 -13.59 -0.58 2.42
CA GLU A 99 -12.74 -0.81 3.58
C GLU A 99 -11.53 0.14 3.56
N PHE A 100 -10.81 0.20 2.43
CA PHE A 100 -9.68 1.10 2.27
C PHE A 100 -10.07 2.58 2.31
N GLU A 101 -11.23 2.94 1.76
CA GLU A 101 -11.80 4.28 1.90
C GLU A 101 -12.02 4.66 3.37
N LYS A 102 -12.46 3.72 4.22
CA LYS A 102 -12.60 3.98 5.66
C LYS A 102 -11.24 4.15 6.32
N LEU A 103 -10.28 3.25 6.04
CA LEU A 103 -8.92 3.32 6.59
C LEU A 103 -8.23 4.64 6.24
N THR A 104 -8.43 5.13 5.02
CA THR A 104 -7.81 6.38 4.55
C THR A 104 -8.65 7.62 4.79
N SER A 105 -9.79 7.52 5.48
CA SER A 105 -10.74 8.64 5.63
C SER A 105 -11.12 9.29 4.30
N LYS A 106 -11.29 8.47 3.25
CA LYS A 106 -11.61 8.84 1.86
C LYS A 106 -10.56 9.73 1.18
N LYS A 107 -9.32 9.70 1.67
CA LYS A 107 -8.21 10.45 1.06
C LYS A 107 -7.49 9.70 -0.04
N SER A 108 -7.76 8.39 -0.21
CA SER A 108 -7.26 7.63 -1.35
C SER A 108 -7.90 8.07 -2.65
N ILE A 109 -7.09 8.38 -3.66
CA ILE A 109 -7.57 8.87 -4.97
C ILE A 109 -7.00 8.10 -6.17
N GLY A 110 -6.21 7.06 -5.92
CA GLY A 110 -5.63 6.19 -6.96
C GLY A 110 -5.83 4.71 -6.67
N PHE A 111 -5.57 3.87 -7.68
CA PHE A 111 -5.52 2.42 -7.55
C PHE A 111 -4.43 1.86 -8.46
N ARG A 112 -3.69 0.86 -7.97
CA ARG A 112 -2.78 0.04 -8.77
C ARG A 112 -3.00 -1.42 -8.42
N ALA A 113 -3.12 -2.25 -9.44
CA ALA A 113 -3.31 -3.68 -9.26
C ALA A 113 -1.99 -4.36 -8.81
N PRO A 114 -2.05 -5.31 -7.86
CA PRO A 114 -0.94 -6.21 -7.53
C PRO A 114 -0.37 -6.94 -8.74
N THR A 115 0.96 -7.08 -8.82
CA THR A 115 1.70 -7.85 -9.84
C THR A 115 1.56 -7.36 -11.30
N PHE A 116 1.65 -6.05 -11.56
CA PHE A 116 1.65 -5.48 -12.91
C PHE A 116 2.80 -4.51 -13.16
#